data_AF-A0A2P4UJ57-F1
#
_entry.id   AF-A0A2P4UJ57-F1
#
_cell.length_a   1.000
_cell.length_b   1.000
_cell.length_c   1.000
_cell.angle_alpha   90.00
_cell.angle_beta   90.00
_cell.angle_gamma   90.00
#
_symmetry.space_group_name_H-M   'P 1'
#
loop_
_entity.id
_entity.type
_entity.pdbx_description
1 polymer ?
#
loop_
_entity_poly.entity_id
_entity_poly.type
_entity_poly.pdbx_seq_one_letter_code
_entity_poly.pdbx_strand_id
1 'polypeptide(L)' 'MSLDEAARQLKMAAHDAQVSFDCVGLGDLARAQEHAVTLRASADAALTALARALEDLSPQQARSAGEDAVTALAEDA' A
#
# COMPACT_ATOMS: atom_id res chain seq x y z
N MET A 1 8.93 8.93 6.50
CA MET A 1 8.31 7.65 6.07
C MET A 1 9.25 7.01 5.06
N SER A 2 9.46 5.69 5.09
CA SER A 2 10.40 4.97 4.22
C SER A 2 9.68 4.26 3.06
N LEU A 3 10.46 3.74 2.10
CA LEU A 3 9.92 2.88 1.03
C LEU A 3 9.35 1.56 1.57
N ASP A 4 9.83 1.06 2.72
CA ASP A 4 9.20 -0.10 3.39
C ASP A 4 7.77 0.21 3.81
N GLU A 5 7.54 1.43 4.32
CA GLU A 5 6.21 1.87 4.70
C GLU A 5 5.31 2.05 3.47
N ALA A 6 5.85 2.62 2.38
CA ALA A 6 5.11 2.70 1.12
C ALA A 6 4.67 1.29 0.65
N ALA A 7 5.60 0.33 0.67
CA ALA A 7 5.33 -1.02 0.20
C ALA A 7 4.31 -1.76 1.09
N ARG A 8 4.44 -1.65 2.42
CA ARG A 8 3.45 -2.20 3.38
C ARG A 8 2.05 -1.64 3.14
N GLN A 9 1.94 -0.32 3.04
CA GLN A 9 0.66 0.36 2.86
C GLN A 9 0.04 0.02 1.49
N LEU A 10 0.84 -0.13 0.43
CA LEU A 10 0.35 -0.61 -0.87
C LEU A 10 -0.15 -2.06 -0.82
N LYS A 11 0.51 -2.94 -0.06
CA LYS A 11 0.05 -4.34 0.15
C LYS A 11 -1.30 -4.37 0.86
N MET A 12 -1.48 -3.54 1.91
CA MET A 12 -2.75 -3.38 2.62
C MET A 12 -3.85 -2.81 1.70
N ALA A 13 -3.53 -1.76 0.96
CA ALA A 13 -4.43 -1.17 -0.04
C ALA A 13 -4.90 -2.22 -1.06
N ALA A 14 -3.98 -3.01 -1.63
CA ALA A 14 -4.33 -4.06 -2.58
C ALA A 14 -5.27 -5.12 -1.98
N HIS A 15 -5.01 -5.54 -0.73
CA HIS A 15 -5.89 -6.45 0.00
C HIS A 15 -7.30 -5.85 0.18
N ASP A 16 -7.40 -4.63 0.70
CA ASP A 16 -8.71 -3.99 0.95
C ASP A 16 -9.47 -3.68 -0.35
N ALA A 17 -8.76 -3.37 -1.44
CA ALA A 17 -9.38 -3.25 -2.76
C ALA A 17 -10.03 -4.56 -3.21
N GLN A 18 -9.33 -5.69 -3.02
CA GLN A 18 -9.88 -7.00 -3.39
C GLN A 18 -11.09 -7.35 -2.53
N VAL A 19 -11.02 -7.18 -1.20
CA VAL A 19 -12.16 -7.46 -0.31
C VAL A 19 -13.35 -6.56 -0.64
N SER A 20 -13.12 -5.26 -0.89
CA SER A 20 -14.17 -4.33 -1.29
C SER A 20 -14.84 -4.76 -2.59
N PHE A 21 -14.06 -5.14 -3.60
CA PHE A 21 -14.56 -5.64 -4.88
C PHE A 21 -15.42 -6.91 -4.72
N ASP A 22 -14.94 -7.89 -3.96
CA ASP A 22 -15.68 -9.13 -3.72
C ASP A 22 -17.00 -8.86 -2.97
N CYS A 23 -16.99 -7.96 -1.98
CA CYS A 23 -18.20 -7.57 -1.24
C CYS A 23 -19.26 -6.92 -2.14
N VAL A 24 -18.87 -6.17 -3.18
CA VAL A 24 -19.81 -5.64 -4.18
C VAL A 24 -20.54 -6.78 -4.89
N GLY A 25 -19.81 -7.83 -5.32
CA GLY A 25 -20.40 -9.00 -5.98
C GLY A 25 -21.33 -9.81 -5.07
N LEU A 26 -21.09 -9.78 -3.76
CA LEU A 26 -21.92 -10.44 -2.75
C LEU A 26 -23.12 -9.61 -2.27
N GLY A 27 -23.22 -8.33 -2.67
CA GLY A 27 -24.24 -7.40 -2.20
C GLY A 27 -24.02 -6.87 -0.77
N ASP A 28 -22.85 -7.12 -0.18
CA ASP A 28 -22.47 -6.66 1.16
C ASP A 28 -21.89 -5.24 1.10
N LEU A 29 -22.75 -4.28 0.74
CA LEU A 29 -22.32 -2.91 0.41
C LEU A 29 -21.74 -2.14 1.61
N ALA A 30 -22.16 -2.46 2.82
CA ALA A 30 -21.62 -1.85 4.04
C ALA A 30 -20.16 -2.25 4.23
N ARG A 31 -19.84 -3.56 4.13
CA ARG A 31 -18.44 -4.03 4.20
C ARG A 31 -17.62 -3.58 2.98
N ALA A 32 -18.23 -3.53 1.79
CA ALA A 32 -17.56 -2.97 0.62
C ALA A 32 -17.10 -1.52 0.84
N GLN A 33 -17.97 -0.69 1.43
CA GLN A 33 -17.69 0.72 1.73
C GLN A 33 -16.64 0.87 2.84
N GLU A 34 -16.71 0.03 3.88
CA GLU A 34 -15.70 0.01 4.96
C GLU A 34 -14.29 -0.26 4.41
N HIS A 35 -14.12 -1.35 3.64
CA HIS A 35 -12.83 -1.66 3.04
C HIS A 35 -12.39 -0.60 2.01
N ALA A 36 -13.32 0.03 1.29
CA ALA A 36 -12.97 1.14 0.40
C ALA A 36 -12.40 2.35 1.16
N VAL A 37 -12.88 2.62 2.39
CA VAL A 37 -12.33 3.69 3.24
C VAL A 37 -10.92 3.33 3.73
N THR A 38 -10.71 2.09 4.19
CA THR A 38 -9.39 1.61 4.67
C THR A 38 -8.36 1.55 3.54
N LEU A 39 -8.78 1.12 2.35
CA LEU A 39 -8.01 1.20 1.11
C LEU A 39 -7.51 2.63 0.88
N ARG A 40 -8.40 3.63 0.92
CA ARG A 40 -8.03 5.02 0.68
C ARG A 40 -7.01 5.53 1.70
N ALA A 41 -7.23 5.24 2.98
CA ALA A 41 -6.30 5.63 4.03
C ALA A 41 -4.90 5.03 3.81
N SER A 42 -4.82 3.75 3.43
CA SER A 42 -3.55 3.07 3.14
C SER A 42 -2.89 3.65 1.88
N ALA A 43 -3.66 3.94 0.83
CA ALA A 43 -3.15 4.58 -0.38
C ALA A 43 -2.59 5.99 -0.10
N ASP A 44 -3.27 6.80 0.72
CA ASP A 44 -2.81 8.14 1.11
C ASP A 44 -1.52 8.08 1.95
N ALA A 45 -1.40 7.09 2.82
CA ALA A 45 -0.17 6.82 3.57
C ALA A 45 0.98 6.43 2.63
N ALA A 46 0.73 5.51 1.69
CA ALA A 46 1.72 5.12 0.68
C ALA A 46 2.18 6.33 -0.16
N LEU A 47 1.24 7.18 -0.62
CA LEU A 47 1.56 8.40 -1.35
C LEU A 47 2.43 9.35 -0.53
N THR A 48 2.13 9.50 0.77
CA THR A 48 2.96 10.33 1.66
C THR A 48 4.38 9.78 1.79
N ALA A 49 4.55 8.45 1.92
CA ALA A 49 5.87 7.82 1.94
C ALA A 49 6.63 8.03 0.63
N LEU A 50 5.97 7.81 -0.51
CA LEU A 50 6.56 7.97 -1.84
C LEU A 50 6.97 9.42 -2.10
N ALA A 51 6.12 10.39 -1.75
CA ALA A 51 6.44 11.81 -1.89
C ALA A 51 7.72 12.18 -1.10
N ARG A 52 7.86 11.67 0.13
CA ARG A 52 9.09 11.86 0.92
C ARG A 52 10.30 11.18 0.30
N ALA A 53 10.15 9.94 -0.16
CA ALA A 53 11.24 9.24 -0.83
C ALA A 53 11.74 9.97 -2.08
N LEU A 54 10.86 10.62 -2.84
CA LEU A 54 11.22 11.45 -4.00
C LEU A 54 12.03 12.70 -3.61
N GLU A 55 11.80 13.25 -2.42
CA GLU A 55 12.55 14.39 -1.88
C GLU A 55 13.91 13.94 -1.33
N ASP A 56 13.94 12.79 -0.63
CA ASP A 56 15.07 12.38 0.21
C ASP A 56 16.09 11.48 -0.51
N LEU A 57 15.71 10.77 -1.57
CA LEU A 57 16.54 9.74 -2.21
C LEU A 57 16.95 10.10 -3.64
N SER A 58 18.20 9.82 -3.98
CA SER A 58 18.60 9.73 -5.39
C SER A 58 17.92 8.52 -6.08
N PRO A 59 17.80 8.51 -7.42
CA PRO A 59 17.20 7.38 -8.13
C PRO A 59 17.84 6.02 -7.82
N GLN A 60 19.15 5.97 -7.63
CA GLN A 60 19.86 4.74 -7.27
C GLN A 60 19.54 4.26 -5.85
N GLN A 61 19.45 5.20 -4.90
CA GLN A 61 19.06 4.87 -3.51
C GLN A 61 17.61 4.42 -3.44
N ALA A 62 16.70 5.11 -4.15
CA ALA A 62 15.30 4.72 -4.22
C ALA A 62 15.11 3.32 -4.81
N ARG A 63 15.90 2.96 -5.83
CA ARG A 63 15.89 1.61 -6.38
C ARG A 63 16.32 0.55 -5.37
N SER A 64 17.48 0.74 -4.73
CA SER A 64 18.00 -0.22 -3.74
C SER A 64 17.03 -0.39 -2.57
N ALA A 65 16.57 0.72 -1.98
CA ALA A 65 15.63 0.67 -0.87
C ALA A 65 14.25 0.10 -1.27
N GLY A 66 13.82 0.31 -2.51
CA GLY A 66 12.62 -0.34 -3.05
C GLY A 66 12.76 -1.85 -3.21
N GLU A 67 13.92 -2.32 -3.71
CA GLU A 67 14.23 -3.76 -3.82
C GLU A 67 14.26 -4.42 -2.43
N ASP A 68 14.87 -3.77 -1.45
CA ASP A 68 14.91 -4.24 -0.06
C ASP A 68 13.50 -4.30 0.57
N ALA A 69 12.70 -3.24 0.38
CA ALA A 69 11.33 -3.15 0.90
C ALA A 69 10.43 -4.28 0.35
N VAL A 70 10.53 -4.58 -0.94
CA VAL A 70 9.75 -5.65 -1.57
C VAL A 70 10.21 -7.03 -1.09
N THR A 71 11.53 -7.22 -0.92
CA THR A 71 12.09 -8.48 -0.44
C THR A 71 11.64 -8.77 0.99
N ALA A 72 11.70 -7.79 1.89
CA ALA A 72 11.24 -7.93 3.27
C ALA A 72 9.76 -8.35 3.35
N LEU A 73 8.91 -7.80 2.49
CA LEU A 73 7.48 -8.16 2.44
C LEU A 73 7.19 -9.58 1.92
N ALA A 74 8.13 -10.17 1.18
CA ALA A 74 8.04 -11.54 0.71
C ALA A 74 8.48 -12.55 1.78
N GLU A 75 9.38 -12.15 2.68
CA GLU A 75 9.81 -12.98 3.82
C GLU A 75 8.74 -13.06 4.92
N ASP A 76 7.91 -12.01 5.04
CA ASP A 76 6.80 -11.92 6.01
C ASP A 76 5.48 -12.57 5.55
N ALA A 77 5.41 -13.14 4.33
CA ALA A 77 4.19 -13.67 3.70
C ALA A 77 4.06 -15.20 3.84
#